data_AF-A0A357KXF5-F1
#
_entry.id   AF-A0A357KXF5-F1
#
_cell.length_a   1.000
_cell.length_b   1.000
_cell.length_c   1.000
_cell.angle_alpha   90.00
_cell.angle_beta   90.00
_cell.angle_gamma   90.00
#
_symmetry.space_group_name_H-M   'P 1'
#
loop_
_entity.id
_entity.type
_entity.pdbx_description
1 polymer ?
#
loop_
_entity_poly.entity_id
_entity_poly.type
_entity_poly.pdbx_seq_one_letter_code
_entity_poly.pdbx_strand_id
1 'polypeptide(L)'
;MWIEPFVALRAPLLTNLRTDPFELAHDIGMDYARWYVEHMFAFASAAEFVERWLQLFKEFPPRQKPGTFNLDNVMEALTSPQSGGR
;
A
#
# COMPACT_ATOMS: atom_id res chain seq x y z
N MET A 1 -10.70 -2.44 7.69
CA MET A 1 -11.23 -3.60 6.96
C MET A 1 -11.21 -3.25 5.48
N TRP A 2 -10.59 -4.08 4.65
CA TRP A 2 -10.54 -3.89 3.20
C TRP A 2 -11.60 -4.74 2.54
N ILE A 3 -12.14 -4.28 1.41
CA ILE A 3 -13.17 -5.03 0.65
C ILE A 3 -12.56 -6.29 0.04
N GLU A 4 -11.27 -6.23 -0.33
CA GLU A 4 -10.50 -7.34 -0.88
C GLU A 4 -9.24 -7.60 -0.07
N PRO A 5 -8.76 -8.85 -0.01
CA PRO A 5 -7.50 -9.19 0.63
C PRO A 5 -6.31 -8.63 -0.15
N PHE A 6 -5.26 -8.18 0.56
CA PHE A 6 -4.01 -7.80 -0.08
C PHE A 6 -3.31 -9.03 -0.68
N VAL A 7 -3.02 -8.96 -1.97
CA VAL A 7 -2.25 -9.99 -2.68
C VAL A 7 -0.83 -9.48 -2.91
N ALA A 8 0.16 -10.20 -2.40
CA ALA A 8 1.57 -9.88 -2.63
C ALA A 8 1.96 -10.27 -4.06
N LEU A 9 2.19 -9.27 -4.92
CA LEU A 9 2.71 -9.47 -6.26
C LEU A 9 4.22 -9.75 -6.22
N ARG A 10 4.72 -10.52 -7.19
CA ARG A 10 6.16 -10.82 -7.31
C ARG A 10 6.97 -9.63 -7.82
N ALA A 11 6.32 -8.68 -8.45
CA ALA A 11 6.90 -7.45 -8.96
C ALA A 11 5.87 -6.32 -8.84
N PRO A 12 6.30 -5.05 -8.80
CA PRO A 12 5.39 -3.92 -8.78
C PRO A 12 4.49 -3.93 -10.02
N LEU A 13 3.23 -3.55 -9.83
CA LEU A 13 2.33 -3.25 -10.94
C LEU A 13 2.78 -1.94 -11.60
N LEU A 14 2.81 -1.92 -12.93
CA LEU A 14 3.17 -0.72 -13.70
C LEU A 14 1.95 -0.25 -14.50
N THR A 15 1.57 1.01 -14.35
CA THR A 15 0.49 1.62 -15.13
C THR A 15 0.94 2.95 -15.73
N ASN A 16 0.34 3.31 -16.85
CA ASN A 16 0.52 4.61 -17.47
C ASN A 16 -0.78 5.39 -17.40
N LEU A 17 -0.87 6.27 -16.38
CA LEU A 17 -2.08 7.06 -16.11
C LEU A 17 -2.48 8.01 -17.25
N ARG A 18 -1.57 8.34 -18.18
CA ARG A 18 -1.91 9.19 -19.33
C ARG A 18 -2.72 8.42 -20.36
N THR A 19 -2.40 7.14 -20.58
CA THR A 19 -3.07 6.29 -21.57
C THR A 19 -4.17 5.44 -20.95
N ASP A 20 -4.04 5.10 -19.66
CA ASP A 20 -4.96 4.28 -18.89
C ASP A 20 -5.30 4.98 -17.57
N PRO A 21 -6.19 5.99 -17.60
CA PRO A 21 -6.56 6.76 -16.42
C PRO A 21 -7.38 5.96 -15.40
N PHE A 22 -7.90 4.79 -15.78
CA PHE A 22 -8.70 3.91 -14.92
C PHE A 22 -7.92 2.69 -14.44
N GLU A 23 -6.64 2.57 -14.79
CA GLU A 23 -5.75 1.50 -14.33
C GLU A 23 -6.23 0.08 -14.70
N LEU A 24 -6.99 -0.05 -15.80
CA LEU A 24 -7.61 -1.31 -16.22
C LEU A 24 -6.71 -2.18 -17.10
N ALA A 25 -5.58 -1.65 -17.58
CA ALA A 25 -4.74 -2.35 -18.55
C ALA A 25 -4.21 -3.69 -18.02
N HIS A 26 -4.01 -3.83 -16.70
CA HIS A 26 -3.60 -5.10 -16.10
C HIS A 26 -4.66 -6.20 -16.25
N ASP A 27 -5.94 -5.83 -16.16
CA ASP A 27 -7.06 -6.76 -16.09
C ASP A 27 -7.61 -7.12 -17.47
N ILE A 28 -7.71 -6.12 -18.37
CA ILE A 28 -8.37 -6.26 -19.67
C ILE A 28 -7.46 -5.95 -20.87
N GLY A 29 -6.23 -5.49 -20.63
CA GLY A 29 -5.31 -5.08 -21.69
C GLY A 29 -4.73 -6.27 -22.45
N MET A 30 -5.01 -6.36 -23.75
CA MET A 30 -4.58 -7.49 -24.60
C MET A 30 -3.06 -7.71 -24.67
N ASP A 31 -2.26 -6.64 -24.65
CA ASP A 31 -0.79 -6.70 -24.81
C ASP A 31 -0.04 -6.14 -23.59
N TYR A 32 -0.71 -6.12 -22.43
CA TYR A 32 -0.16 -5.53 -21.21
C TYR A 32 1.14 -6.21 -20.78
N ALA A 33 1.22 -7.55 -20.85
CA ALA A 33 2.41 -8.29 -20.42
C ALA A 33 3.66 -7.92 -21.23
N ARG A 34 3.52 -7.73 -22.55
CA ARG A 34 4.61 -7.29 -23.40
C ARG A 34 5.02 -5.85 -23.07
N TRP A 35 4.03 -4.95 -23.02
CA TRP A 35 4.25 -3.56 -22.65
C TRP A 35 4.95 -3.44 -21.29
N TYR A 36 4.52 -4.22 -20.30
CA TYR A 36 5.10 -4.29 -18.97
C TYR A 36 6.60 -4.63 -19.02
N VAL A 37 6.97 -5.70 -19.75
CA VAL A 37 8.37 -6.13 -19.89
C VAL A 37 9.21 -5.06 -20.60
N GLU A 38 8.68 -4.48 -21.68
CA GLU A 38 9.35 -3.39 -22.42
C GLU A 38 9.57 -2.14 -21.56
N HIS A 39 8.80 -1.96 -20.48
CA HIS A 39 8.87 -0.82 -19.57
C HIS A 39 9.46 -1.15 -18.18
N MET A 40 9.99 -2.36 -17.97
CA MET A 40 10.59 -2.76 -16.68
C MET A 40 11.79 -1.88 -16.26
N PHE A 41 12.42 -1.18 -17.20
CA PHE A 41 13.49 -0.23 -16.91
C PHE A 41 13.06 0.89 -15.93
N ALA A 42 11.75 1.16 -15.82
CA ALA A 42 11.21 2.14 -14.89
C ALA A 42 11.36 1.75 -13.41
N PHE A 43 11.56 0.47 -13.10
CA PHE A 43 11.64 0.01 -11.70
C PHE A 43 12.87 0.51 -10.96
N ALA A 44 14.01 0.65 -11.65
CA ALA A 44 15.23 1.13 -11.02
C ALA A 44 15.08 2.58 -10.53
N SER A 45 14.56 3.47 -11.38
CA SER A 45 14.35 4.87 -11.01
C SER A 45 13.23 5.06 -10.00
N ALA A 46 12.16 4.26 -10.09
CA ALA A 46 11.09 4.26 -9.09
C ALA A 46 11.60 3.82 -7.72
N ALA A 47 12.43 2.77 -7.65
CA ALA A 47 13.02 2.31 -6.41
C ALA A 47 13.89 3.39 -5.75
N GLU A 48 14.73 4.08 -6.51
CA GLU A 48 15.57 5.18 -6.03
C GLU A 48 14.73 6.35 -5.48
N PHE A 49 13.62 6.68 -6.16
CA PHE A 49 12.70 7.72 -5.71
C PHE A 49 12.02 7.34 -4.38
N VAL A 50 11.49 6.11 -4.30
CA VAL A 50 10.86 5.60 -3.08
C VAL A 50 11.86 5.53 -1.94
N GLU A 51 13.11 5.12 -2.20
CA GLU A 51 14.17 5.10 -1.19
C GLU A 51 14.42 6.49 -0.60
N ARG A 52 14.60 7.51 -1.44
CA ARG A 52 14.75 8.90 -0.97
C ARG A 52 13.56 9.36 -0.15
N TRP A 53 12.34 9.03 -0.57
CA TRP A 53 11.14 9.38 0.17
C TRP A 53 11.09 8.67 1.53
N LEU A 54 11.47 7.39 1.61
CA LEU A 54 11.55 6.63 2.86
C LEU A 54 12.61 7.20 3.82
N GLN A 55 13.71 7.76 3.30
CA GLN A 55 14.71 8.41 4.15
C GLN A 55 14.12 9.62 4.91
N LEU A 56 13.12 10.31 4.36
CA LEU A 56 12.44 11.43 5.02
C LEU A 56 11.70 11.01 6.29
N PHE A 57 11.33 9.74 6.45
CA PHE A 57 10.67 9.26 7.67
C PHE A 57 11.59 9.28 8.90
N LYS A 58 12.91 9.41 8.70
CA LYS A 58 13.84 9.66 9.81
C LYS A 58 13.67 11.06 10.40
N GLU A 59 13.41 12.05 9.54
CA GLU A 59 13.23 13.44 9.93
C GLU A 59 11.77 13.74 10.32
N PHE A 60 10.83 13.12 9.62
CA PHE A 60 9.40 13.28 9.81
C PHE A 60 8.74 11.93 10.13
N PRO A 61 8.86 11.42 11.36
CA PRO A 61 8.31 10.13 11.71
C PRO A 61 6.78 10.12 11.56
N PRO A 62 6.17 8.97 11.17
CA PRO A 62 4.72 8.84 11.02
C PRO A 62 4.01 9.22 12.33
N ARG A 63 3.21 10.30 12.28
CA ARG A 63 2.58 10.88 13.48
C ARG A 63 1.30 10.17 13.89
N GLN A 64 0.75 9.32 13.03
CA GLN A 64 -0.49 8.59 13.27
C GLN A 64 -0.18 7.11 13.38
N LYS A 65 -0.55 6.49 14.52
CA LYS A 65 -0.62 5.03 14.59
C LYS A 65 -1.62 4.58 13.53
N PRO A 66 -1.33 3.52 12.74
CA PRO A 66 -2.29 2.98 11.77
C PRO A 66 -3.63 2.80 12.45
N GLY A 67 -4.71 3.30 11.83
CA GLY A 67 -6.04 3.26 12.41
C GLY A 67 -6.39 1.84 12.85
N THR A 68 -6.55 1.64 14.15
CA THR A 68 -6.83 0.36 14.82
C THR A 68 -8.29 -0.05 14.62
N PHE A 69 -8.72 -0.22 13.38
CA PHE A 69 -10.02 -0.83 13.06
C PHE A 69 -9.93 -2.36 13.03
N ASN A 70 -9.21 -2.95 13.99
CA ASN A 70 -9.30 -4.37 14.30
C ASN A 70 -10.30 -4.54 15.43
N LEU A 71 -11.23 -5.49 15.26
CA LEU A 71 -12.18 -5.90 16.29
C LEU A 71 -11.45 -6.19 17.61
N ASP A 72 -10.22 -6.71 17.54
CA ASP A 72 -9.37 -7.01 18.68
C ASP A 72 -9.16 -5.80 19.60
N ASN A 73 -8.97 -4.58 19.08
CA ASN A 73 -8.79 -3.39 19.92
C ASN A 73 -10.11 -2.94 20.56
N VAL A 74 -11.23 -3.16 19.88
CA VAL A 74 -12.57 -2.88 20.44
C VAL A 74 -12.88 -3.88 21.55
N MET A 75 -12.58 -5.15 21.31
CA MET A 75 -12.73 -6.21 22.30
C MET A 75 -11.80 -5.97 23.49
N GLU A 76 -10.54 -5.56 23.28
CA GLU A 76 -9.58 -5.21 24.32
C GLU A 76 -10.03 -3.98 25.13
N ALA A 77 -10.57 -2.94 24.48
CA ALA A 77 -11.15 -1.78 25.17
C ALA A 77 -12.41 -2.13 25.99
N LEU A 78 -13.20 -3.12 25.56
CA LEU A 78 -14.40 -3.59 26.26
C LEU A 78 -14.11 -4.63 27.35
N THR A 79 -13.01 -5.38 27.24
CA THR A 79 -12.60 -6.40 28.22
C THR A 79 -11.55 -5.91 29.21
N SER A 80 -11.00 -4.71 29.00
CA SER A 80 -10.14 -4.05 29.99
C SER A 80 -10.97 -3.79 31.27
N PRO A 81 -10.63 -4.42 32.41
CA PRO A 81 -11.35 -4.20 33.66
C PRO A 81 -11.16 -2.74 34.07
N GLN A 82 -12.24 -1.97 34.07
CA GLN A 82 -12.25 -0.64 34.67
C GLN A 82 -11.91 -0.79 36.14
N SER A 83 -10.67 -0.49 36.52
CA SER A 83 -10.22 -0.55 37.90
C SER A 83 -11.02 0.48 38.69
N GLY A 84 -12.08 0.02 39.34
CA GLY A 84 -12.86 0.77 40.29
C GLY A 84 -11.94 1.24 41.41
N GLY A 85 -11.57 2.52 41.35
CA GLY A 85 -10.85 3.24 42.39
C GLY A 85 -11.84 4.06 43.20
N ARG A 86 -11.89 3.77 44.49
CA ARG A 86 -12.41 4.64 45.56
C ARG A 86 -11.77 6.02 45.53
#